data_AF-A0A1G7YH75-F1
#
_entry.id   AF-A0A1G7YH75-F1
#
_cell.length_a   1.000
_cell.length_b   1.000
_cell.length_c   1.000
_cell.angle_alpha   90.00
_cell.angle_beta   90.00
_cell.angle_gamma   90.00
#
_symmetry.space_group_name_H-M   'P 1'
#
loop_
_entity.id
_entity.type
_entity.pdbx_description
1 polymer ?
#
loop_
_entity_poly.entity_id
_entity_poly.type
_entity_poly.pdbx_seq_one_letter_code
_entity_poly.pdbx_strand_id
1 'polypeptide(L)'
;MDDGIQWMVGATTSSGWMLDVYFARGIDAEELALRMGARRGAGAGPMTDAEMAGLELDAYPERGPSSAVVRVGEHAGWAFALTYGPYLDQLEKVSRDGVEAVHYHYNSEHPPTYVMYAQDGRTLCGFGLCEERCRYGQEPDLLLPDLVAAGILHPDGQTYCSPGFDDYADRQRRGLAIFAERFGLSLPRSVLAEEPLPVYAIAGSPAPDFEEISAWAAANGRPLPDERLRLIPARLRKDYERATDPQWWDRQAGPLTGGVGWRVGLSKLHTGAVFLSDPDRDTEG
;
A
#
# COMPACT_ATOMS: atom_id res chain seq x y z
N MET A 1 -5.31 1.58 26.99
CA MET A 1 -6.25 1.30 25.91
C MET A 1 -5.37 1.19 24.70
N ASP A 2 -5.11 -0.02 24.23
CA ASP A 2 -4.35 -0.18 23.00
C ASP A 2 -5.26 0.28 21.87
N ASP A 3 -4.86 1.34 21.18
CA ASP A 3 -5.58 1.79 20.00
C ASP A 3 -5.49 0.64 18.97
N GLY A 4 -6.65 0.11 18.56
CA GLY A 4 -6.72 -0.77 17.40
C GLY A 4 -6.36 0.01 16.13
N ILE A 5 -6.38 -0.64 14.98
CA ILE A 5 -5.95 -0.01 13.72
C ILE A 5 -7.05 0.85 13.05
N GLN A 6 -8.23 0.97 13.67
CA GLN A 6 -9.40 1.67 13.10
C GLN A 6 -9.16 3.16 12.80
N TRP A 7 -8.22 3.80 13.49
CA TRP A 7 -7.87 5.21 13.24
C TRP A 7 -7.25 5.44 11.85
N MET A 8 -6.75 4.39 11.19
CA MET A 8 -6.17 4.48 9.85
C MET A 8 -7.21 4.83 8.77
N VAL A 9 -8.51 4.65 9.06
CA VAL A 9 -9.60 5.02 8.16
C VAL A 9 -9.57 6.53 7.89
N GLY A 10 -9.34 6.89 6.63
CA GLY A 10 -9.23 8.28 6.18
C GLY A 10 -7.92 8.97 6.58
N ALA A 11 -6.97 8.24 7.18
CA ALA A 11 -5.63 8.75 7.42
C ALA A 11 -4.79 8.63 6.14
N THR A 12 -3.89 9.59 5.94
CA THR A 12 -2.91 9.62 4.86
C THR A 12 -1.52 9.91 5.43
N THR A 13 -0.49 9.44 4.73
CA THR A 13 0.90 9.87 4.97
C THR A 13 1.09 11.32 4.51
N SER A 14 2.26 11.90 4.77
CA SER A 14 2.64 13.23 4.25
C SER A 14 2.56 13.37 2.72
N SER A 15 2.50 12.26 1.97
CA SER A 15 2.22 12.28 0.53
C SER A 15 0.82 12.79 0.20
N GLY A 16 -0.14 12.62 1.11
CA GLY A 16 -1.48 13.21 1.07
C GLY A 16 -2.56 12.41 0.32
N TRP A 17 -2.20 11.32 -0.39
CA TRP A 17 -3.14 10.58 -1.25
C TRP A 17 -3.15 9.06 -1.00
N MET A 18 -2.19 8.53 -0.23
CA MET A 18 -2.08 7.11 0.09
C MET A 18 -1.73 6.86 1.57
N LEU A 19 -2.27 5.78 2.12
CA LEU A 19 -1.76 5.11 3.30
C LEU A 19 -1.70 3.61 3.01
N ASP A 20 -0.49 3.07 3.00
CA ASP A 20 -0.22 1.69 2.65
C ASP A 20 0.65 1.07 3.74
N VAL A 21 0.11 0.04 4.40
CA VAL A 21 0.66 -0.51 5.63
C VAL A 21 0.70 -2.03 5.54
N TYR A 22 1.88 -2.60 5.77
CA TYR A 22 2.06 -4.03 5.93
C TYR A 22 2.28 -4.36 7.40
N PHE A 23 1.69 -5.44 7.87
CA PHE A 23 1.97 -6.07 9.14
C PHE A 23 2.51 -7.47 8.86
N ALA A 24 3.52 -7.91 9.59
CA ALA A 24 4.06 -9.26 9.52
C ALA A 24 4.34 -9.83 10.93
N ARG A 25 3.94 -11.07 11.18
CA ARG A 25 4.18 -11.78 12.44
C ARG A 25 5.07 -13.00 12.20
N GLY A 26 6.04 -13.18 13.10
CA GLY A 26 7.06 -14.23 12.98
C GLY A 26 8.40 -13.75 12.42
N ILE A 27 8.51 -12.47 12.07
CA ILE A 27 9.75 -11.79 11.64
C ILE A 27 9.88 -10.43 12.34
N ASP A 28 11.10 -9.92 12.41
CA ASP A 28 11.40 -8.57 12.90
C ASP A 28 11.21 -7.50 11.80
N ALA A 29 11.30 -6.23 12.20
CA ALA A 29 11.13 -5.10 11.30
C ALA A 29 12.18 -5.01 10.17
N GLU A 30 13.41 -5.44 10.41
CA GLU A 30 14.47 -5.43 9.39
C GLU A 30 14.21 -6.50 8.33
N GLU A 31 13.86 -7.72 8.75
CA GLU A 31 13.48 -8.81 7.85
C GLU A 31 12.24 -8.47 7.03
N LEU A 32 11.26 -7.75 7.61
CA LEU A 32 10.13 -7.21 6.86
C LEU A 32 10.62 -6.26 5.74
N ALA A 33 11.49 -5.31 6.05
CA ALA A 33 12.07 -4.41 5.04
C ALA A 33 12.81 -5.18 3.93
N LEU A 34 13.60 -6.20 4.29
CA LEU A 34 14.34 -7.04 3.34
C LEU A 34 13.39 -7.76 2.38
N ARG A 35 12.30 -8.35 2.90
CA ARG A 35 11.29 -9.03 2.07
C ARG A 35 10.55 -8.09 1.13
N MET A 36 10.41 -6.83 1.52
CA MET A 36 9.83 -5.78 0.69
C MET A 36 10.79 -5.25 -0.39
N GLY A 37 12.08 -5.60 -0.33
CA GLY A 37 13.09 -5.27 -1.34
C GLY A 37 14.28 -4.49 -0.82
N ALA A 38 14.35 -4.22 0.49
CA ALA A 38 15.48 -3.52 1.07
C ALA A 38 16.78 -4.32 0.92
N ARG A 39 17.89 -3.60 0.80
CA ARG A 39 19.23 -4.20 0.85
C ARG A 39 19.68 -4.29 2.30
N ARG A 40 20.36 -5.38 2.63
CA ARG A 40 20.95 -5.59 3.95
C ARG A 40 21.92 -4.45 4.28
N GLY A 41 21.75 -3.83 5.44
CA GLY A 41 22.58 -2.70 5.89
C GLY A 41 22.33 -1.36 5.18
N ALA A 42 21.35 -1.26 4.28
CA ALA A 42 21.00 -0.02 3.57
C ALA A 42 19.95 0.84 4.30
N GLY A 43 19.80 0.63 5.62
CA GLY A 43 18.94 1.46 6.45
C GLY A 43 19.49 2.88 6.56
N ALA A 44 18.65 3.88 6.32
CA ALA A 44 18.93 5.23 6.75
C ALA A 44 18.65 5.41 8.25
N GLY A 45 19.01 6.57 8.78
CA GLY A 45 18.66 6.91 10.15
C GLY A 45 17.14 6.98 10.34
N PRO A 46 16.65 6.91 11.59
CA PRO A 46 15.22 7.04 11.86
C PRO A 46 14.67 8.37 11.32
N MET A 47 13.49 8.32 10.67
CA MET A 47 12.78 9.51 10.17
C MET A 47 11.31 9.49 10.59
N THR A 48 10.75 10.68 10.78
CA THR A 48 9.32 10.96 10.95
C THR A 48 8.61 11.06 9.61
N ASP A 49 7.27 11.03 9.59
CA ASP A 49 6.49 11.20 8.35
C ASP A 49 6.69 12.56 7.67
N ALA A 50 6.91 13.60 8.46
CA ALA A 50 7.21 14.94 7.93
C ALA A 50 8.55 14.96 7.18
N GLU A 51 9.57 14.25 7.68
CA GLU A 51 10.87 14.13 7.02
C GLU A 51 10.78 13.31 5.73
N MET A 52 9.87 12.32 5.65
CA MET A 52 9.65 11.54 4.42
C MET A 52 9.20 12.40 3.24
N ALA A 53 8.45 13.48 3.49
CA ALA A 53 8.06 14.42 2.44
C ALA A 53 9.28 15.05 1.75
N GLY A 54 10.39 15.23 2.47
CA GLY A 54 11.64 15.78 1.95
C GLY A 54 12.39 14.85 0.99
N LEU A 55 12.05 13.55 0.95
CA LEU A 55 12.64 12.61 -0.01
C LEU A 55 12.09 12.79 -1.42
N GLU A 56 10.94 13.47 -1.57
CA GLU A 56 10.27 13.76 -2.85
C GLU A 56 10.23 12.54 -3.78
N LEU A 57 9.74 11.41 -3.27
CA LEU A 57 9.64 10.16 -4.00
C LEU A 57 8.63 10.28 -5.14
N ASP A 58 9.00 9.82 -6.34
CA ASP A 58 8.10 9.85 -7.48
C ASP A 58 7.09 8.70 -7.41
N ALA A 59 5.82 9.05 -7.25
CA ALA A 59 4.71 8.11 -7.23
C ALA A 59 4.30 7.61 -8.61
N TYR A 60 4.68 8.33 -9.68
CA TYR A 60 4.24 8.01 -11.04
C TYR A 60 5.43 7.59 -11.93
N PRO A 61 5.42 6.36 -12.49
CA PRO A 61 6.53 5.80 -13.26
C PRO A 61 6.82 6.53 -14.58
N GLU A 62 5.92 7.40 -15.06
CA GLU A 62 6.09 8.14 -16.32
C GLU A 62 7.19 9.22 -16.26
N ARG A 63 7.73 9.51 -15.06
CA ARG A 63 8.66 10.63 -14.84
C ARG A 63 10.05 10.21 -14.33
N GLY A 64 10.34 8.91 -14.25
CA GLY A 64 11.65 8.39 -13.82
C GLY A 64 11.56 7.02 -13.15
N PRO A 65 12.69 6.45 -12.68
CA PRO A 65 12.66 5.19 -11.94
C PRO A 65 11.85 5.36 -10.65
N SER A 66 10.74 4.62 -10.56
CA SER A 66 9.94 4.47 -9.35
C SER A 66 10.83 4.21 -8.13
N SER A 67 10.84 5.16 -7.20
CA SER A 67 11.56 5.05 -5.93
C SER A 67 10.56 4.82 -4.82
N ALA A 68 10.82 3.82 -3.99
CA ALA A 68 9.95 3.49 -2.87
C ALA A 68 10.78 3.20 -1.64
N VAL A 69 10.25 3.58 -0.49
CA VAL A 69 10.87 3.38 0.82
C VAL A 69 9.82 2.90 1.81
N VAL A 70 10.30 2.35 2.93
CA VAL A 70 9.46 1.96 4.05
C VAL A 70 10.00 2.54 5.34
N ARG A 71 9.10 2.97 6.23
CA ARG A 71 9.36 3.19 7.66
C ARG A 71 8.89 1.95 8.41
N VAL A 72 9.78 1.31 9.16
CA VAL A 72 9.47 0.03 9.83
C VAL A 72 9.57 0.12 11.34
N GLY A 73 8.77 -0.68 12.03
CA GLY A 73 8.81 -0.81 13.49
C GLY A 73 8.12 -2.07 13.94
N GLU A 74 7.98 -2.24 15.26
CA GLU A 74 7.33 -3.40 15.86
C GLU A 74 6.33 -2.94 16.93
N HIS A 75 5.14 -3.53 16.94
CA HIS A 75 4.12 -3.28 17.95
C HIS A 75 3.18 -4.47 18.09
N ALA A 76 2.74 -4.76 19.32
CA ALA A 76 1.77 -5.82 19.61
C ALA A 76 2.12 -7.21 19.02
N GLY A 77 3.40 -7.56 18.90
CA GLY A 77 3.86 -8.82 18.33
C GLY A 77 3.88 -8.89 16.80
N TRP A 78 3.70 -7.75 16.14
CA TRP A 78 3.78 -7.59 14.69
C TRP A 78 4.91 -6.62 14.33
N ALA A 79 5.75 -6.99 13.36
CA ALA A 79 6.50 -6.01 12.59
C ALA A 79 5.52 -5.27 11.67
N PHE A 80 5.72 -3.97 11.46
CA PHE A 80 4.93 -3.18 10.53
C PHE A 80 5.82 -2.35 9.61
N ALA A 81 5.30 -2.03 8.43
CA ALA A 81 5.93 -1.16 7.45
C ALA A 81 4.92 -0.16 6.89
N LEU A 82 5.21 1.13 7.04
CA LEU A 82 4.53 2.23 6.35
C LEU A 82 5.25 2.46 5.03
N THR A 83 4.56 2.31 3.90
CA THR A 83 5.18 2.44 2.57
C THR A 83 4.99 3.84 2.00
N TYR A 84 6.00 4.30 1.27
CA TYR A 84 6.03 5.59 0.60
C TYR A 84 6.54 5.41 -0.82
N GLY A 85 5.85 6.02 -1.78
CA GLY A 85 6.13 5.88 -3.22
C GLY A 85 4.99 5.18 -3.95
N PRO A 86 5.23 4.56 -5.11
CA PRO A 86 4.21 3.84 -5.85
C PRO A 86 3.75 2.58 -5.12
N TYR A 87 2.51 2.16 -5.42
CA TYR A 87 1.99 0.89 -4.95
C TYR A 87 2.86 -0.28 -5.43
N LEU A 88 3.30 -1.12 -4.49
CA LEU A 88 4.03 -2.34 -4.75
C LEU A 88 3.30 -3.49 -4.07
N ASP A 89 2.80 -4.45 -4.86
CA ASP A 89 2.19 -5.66 -4.33
C ASP A 89 3.28 -6.62 -3.82
N GLN A 90 3.39 -6.72 -2.50
CA GLN A 90 4.43 -7.51 -1.81
C GLN A 90 3.85 -8.54 -0.83
N LEU A 91 2.52 -8.64 -0.70
CA LEU A 91 1.87 -9.39 0.37
C LEU A 91 2.28 -10.87 0.40
N GLU A 92 2.26 -11.54 -0.75
CA GLU A 92 2.71 -12.94 -0.87
C GLU A 92 4.21 -13.09 -0.62
N LYS A 93 5.02 -12.09 -0.96
CA LYS A 93 6.47 -12.18 -0.71
C LYS A 93 6.79 -12.04 0.77
N VAL A 94 6.09 -11.13 1.46
CA VAL A 94 6.21 -10.87 2.90
C VAL A 94 5.78 -12.09 3.71
N SER A 95 4.68 -12.75 3.32
CA SER A 95 4.11 -13.91 4.05
C SER A 95 4.81 -15.25 3.82
N ARG A 96 5.97 -15.33 3.14
CA ARG A 96 6.65 -16.62 2.92
C ARG A 96 7.18 -17.25 4.20
N ASP A 97 7.45 -18.55 4.15
CA ASP A 97 8.18 -19.29 5.18
C ASP A 97 7.55 -19.23 6.59
N GLY A 98 6.25 -19.48 6.69
CA GLY A 98 5.50 -19.52 7.95
C GLY A 98 5.02 -18.17 8.47
N VAL A 99 5.31 -17.07 7.76
CA VAL A 99 4.98 -15.71 8.19
C VAL A 99 3.52 -15.38 7.87
N GLU A 100 2.84 -14.84 8.87
CA GLU A 100 1.51 -14.24 8.69
C GLU A 100 1.68 -12.78 8.29
N ALA A 101 0.91 -12.31 7.31
CA ALA A 101 0.95 -10.93 6.86
C ALA A 101 -0.45 -10.35 6.63
N VAL A 102 -0.64 -9.10 7.03
CA VAL A 102 -1.84 -8.30 6.73
C VAL A 102 -1.41 -7.05 5.98
N HIS A 103 -2.13 -6.70 4.92
CA HIS A 103 -1.87 -5.51 4.11
C HIS A 103 -3.12 -4.65 4.07
N TYR A 104 -2.97 -3.40 4.53
CA TYR A 104 -3.96 -2.35 4.43
C TYR A 104 -3.54 -1.38 3.32
N HIS A 105 -4.41 -1.18 2.34
CA HIS A 105 -4.16 -0.27 1.22
C HIS A 105 -5.29 0.75 1.08
N TYR A 106 -5.00 2.01 1.40
CA TYR A 106 -5.86 3.16 1.14
C TYR A 106 -5.26 4.03 0.04
N ASN A 107 -6.04 4.28 -1.01
CA ASN A 107 -5.74 5.25 -2.05
C ASN A 107 -7.00 6.11 -2.30
N SER A 108 -6.90 7.42 -2.10
CA SER A 108 -8.04 8.34 -2.27
C SER A 108 -8.54 8.45 -3.71
N GLU A 109 -7.68 8.20 -4.69
CA GLU A 109 -8.02 8.27 -6.12
C GLU A 109 -8.62 6.97 -6.65
N HIS A 110 -8.42 5.86 -5.93
CA HIS A 110 -8.80 4.51 -6.37
C HIS A 110 -9.48 3.72 -5.24
N PRO A 111 -10.68 4.13 -4.77
CA PRO A 111 -11.46 3.33 -3.83
C PRO A 111 -11.91 1.98 -4.43
N PRO A 112 -12.24 0.97 -3.60
CA PRO A 112 -12.27 0.99 -2.14
C PRO A 112 -10.88 0.83 -1.48
N THR A 113 -10.84 1.03 -0.16
CA THR A 113 -9.72 0.61 0.69
C THR A 113 -9.73 -0.89 0.82
N TYR A 114 -8.61 -1.57 0.57
CA TYR A 114 -8.53 -3.03 0.68
C TYR A 114 -7.76 -3.46 1.92
N VAL A 115 -8.21 -4.55 2.53
CA VAL A 115 -7.48 -5.25 3.58
C VAL A 115 -7.38 -6.73 3.22
N MET A 116 -6.14 -7.23 3.17
CA MET A 116 -5.82 -8.57 2.72
C MET A 116 -4.96 -9.28 3.75
N TYR A 117 -5.18 -10.59 3.92
CA TYR A 117 -4.41 -11.48 4.79
C TYR A 117 -3.76 -12.59 3.96
N ALA A 118 -2.50 -12.88 4.25
CA ALA A 118 -1.72 -13.92 3.62
C ALA A 118 -0.87 -14.70 4.62
N GLN A 119 -0.60 -15.95 4.29
CA GLN A 119 0.28 -16.83 5.04
C GLN A 119 0.95 -17.81 4.08
N ASP A 120 2.20 -18.17 4.34
CA ASP A 120 3.00 -19.10 3.52
C ASP A 120 3.05 -18.71 2.04
N GLY A 121 3.15 -17.41 1.79
CA GLY A 121 3.20 -16.82 0.46
C GLY A 121 1.92 -16.99 -0.36
N ARG A 122 0.79 -17.19 0.30
CA ARG A 122 -0.52 -17.34 -0.33
C ARG A 122 -1.48 -16.33 0.27
N THR A 123 -2.14 -15.55 -0.59
CA THR A 123 -3.23 -14.67 -0.16
C THR A 123 -4.46 -15.52 0.20
N LEU A 124 -4.80 -15.56 1.49
CA LEU A 124 -5.86 -16.42 2.01
C LEU A 124 -7.21 -15.74 1.96
N CYS A 125 -7.34 -14.54 2.52
CA CYS A 125 -8.63 -13.84 2.51
C CYS A 125 -8.46 -12.33 2.47
N GLY A 126 -9.49 -11.63 2.04
CA GLY A 126 -9.56 -10.18 2.17
C GLY A 126 -10.80 -9.59 1.52
N PHE A 127 -11.00 -8.29 1.72
CA PHE A 127 -12.13 -7.57 1.14
C PHE A 127 -11.85 -6.07 1.05
N GLY A 128 -12.59 -5.39 0.19
CA GLY A 128 -12.70 -3.94 0.21
C GLY A 128 -13.58 -3.50 1.38
N LEU A 129 -13.16 -2.49 2.15
CA LEU A 129 -14.00 -1.88 3.18
C LEU A 129 -15.22 -1.24 2.52
N CYS A 130 -16.40 -1.48 3.10
CA CYS A 130 -17.72 -1.20 2.51
C CYS A 130 -18.12 -2.06 1.30
N GLU A 131 -17.29 -3.03 0.91
CA GLU A 131 -17.56 -4.01 -0.13
C GLU A 131 -17.44 -5.46 0.38
N GLU A 132 -17.77 -5.70 1.66
CA GLU A 132 -17.51 -6.96 2.36
C GLU A 132 -18.24 -8.18 1.77
N ARG A 133 -19.25 -7.96 0.92
CA ARG A 133 -19.90 -9.01 0.12
C ARG A 133 -18.96 -9.57 -0.97
N CYS A 134 -18.01 -8.77 -1.44
CA CYS A 134 -16.99 -9.10 -2.42
C CYS A 134 -15.71 -9.52 -1.66
N ARG A 135 -15.54 -10.82 -1.46
CA ARG A 135 -14.40 -11.39 -0.74
C ARG A 135 -13.41 -12.03 -1.70
N TYR A 136 -12.13 -11.89 -1.39
CA TYR A 136 -11.01 -12.30 -2.23
C TYR A 136 -10.13 -13.33 -1.52
N GLY A 137 -9.20 -13.93 -2.26
CA GLY A 137 -8.24 -14.90 -1.73
C GLY A 137 -8.66 -16.35 -1.95
N GLN A 138 -7.84 -17.28 -1.47
CA GLN A 138 -8.04 -18.72 -1.64
C GLN A 138 -9.06 -19.30 -0.66
N GLU A 139 -9.27 -18.63 0.46
CA GLU A 139 -10.27 -18.90 1.49
C GLU A 139 -11.13 -17.64 1.72
N PRO A 140 -11.92 -17.22 0.72
CA PRO A 140 -12.61 -15.93 0.75
C PRO A 140 -13.61 -15.81 1.90
N ASP A 141 -14.16 -16.93 2.39
CA ASP A 141 -15.13 -16.95 3.50
C ASP A 141 -14.49 -17.14 4.89
N LEU A 142 -13.15 -17.09 4.99
CA LEU A 142 -12.45 -17.26 6.27
C LEU A 142 -12.93 -16.28 7.36
N LEU A 143 -13.26 -15.05 6.97
CA LEU A 143 -13.75 -13.98 7.85
C LEU A 143 -15.28 -13.83 7.84
N LEU A 144 -16.01 -14.69 7.12
CA LEU A 144 -17.48 -14.60 7.04
C LEU A 144 -18.15 -14.73 8.42
N PRO A 145 -17.76 -15.67 9.31
CA PRO A 145 -18.35 -15.75 10.64
C PRO A 145 -18.15 -14.46 11.46
N ASP A 146 -16.98 -13.85 11.36
CA ASP A 146 -16.65 -12.60 12.07
C ASP A 146 -17.47 -11.42 11.51
N LEU A 147 -17.60 -11.33 10.18
CA LEU A 147 -18.44 -10.33 9.50
C LEU A 147 -19.92 -10.46 9.86
N VAL A 148 -20.42 -11.69 10.04
CA VAL A 148 -21.80 -11.94 10.48
C VAL A 148 -21.99 -11.58 11.95
N ALA A 149 -21.06 -11.98 12.81
CA ALA A 149 -21.10 -11.66 14.23
C ALA A 149 -21.08 -10.14 14.50
N ALA A 150 -20.35 -9.39 13.68
CA ALA A 150 -20.31 -7.92 13.75
C ALA A 150 -21.52 -7.21 13.12
N GLY A 151 -22.48 -7.96 12.55
CA GLY A 151 -23.65 -7.37 11.91
C GLY A 151 -23.33 -6.60 10.63
N ILE A 152 -22.22 -6.91 9.96
CA ILE A 152 -21.86 -6.31 8.67
C ILE A 152 -22.54 -7.09 7.53
N LEU A 153 -22.53 -8.42 7.62
CA LEU A 153 -23.21 -9.31 6.67
C LEU A 153 -24.27 -10.16 7.36
N HIS A 154 -25.38 -10.39 6.68
CA HIS A 154 -26.33 -11.46 6.99
C HIS A 154 -25.65 -12.84 6.85
N PRO A 155 -26.21 -13.90 7.46
CA PRO A 155 -25.70 -15.27 7.30
C PRO A 155 -25.66 -15.78 5.86
N ASP A 156 -26.46 -15.22 4.96
CA ASP A 156 -26.45 -15.51 3.52
C ASP A 156 -25.37 -14.74 2.74
N GLY A 157 -24.53 -13.97 3.44
CA GLY A 157 -23.45 -13.17 2.88
C GLY A 157 -23.89 -11.82 2.28
N GLN A 158 -25.17 -11.47 2.36
CA GLN A 158 -25.67 -10.16 1.94
C GLN A 158 -25.34 -9.09 2.97
N THR A 159 -25.15 -7.84 2.57
CA THR A 159 -24.84 -6.75 3.50
C THR A 159 -26.07 -6.35 4.31
N TYR A 160 -25.94 -6.16 5.64
CA TYR A 160 -27.01 -5.65 6.49
C TYR A 160 -27.45 -4.21 6.12
N CYS A 161 -26.57 -3.43 5.51
CA CYS A 161 -26.75 -2.00 5.28
C CYS A 161 -27.61 -1.69 4.04
N SER A 162 -28.63 -0.86 4.21
CA SER A 162 -29.26 -0.14 3.10
C SER A 162 -28.33 1.01 2.65
N PRO A 163 -28.04 1.15 1.34
CA PRO A 163 -27.25 2.27 0.84
C PRO A 163 -27.99 3.59 1.11
N GLY A 164 -27.55 4.35 2.13
CA GLY A 164 -28.09 5.68 2.42
C GLY A 164 -28.18 6.12 3.88
N PHE A 165 -27.99 5.23 4.87
CA PHE A 165 -28.26 5.56 6.29
C PHE A 165 -27.08 5.42 7.26
N ASP A 166 -25.98 4.76 6.87
CA ASP A 166 -24.79 4.60 7.71
C ASP A 166 -23.69 5.58 7.31
N ASP A 167 -23.01 6.18 8.30
CA ASP A 167 -21.77 6.92 8.06
C ASP A 167 -20.73 5.98 7.42
N TYR A 168 -20.27 6.34 6.23
CA TYR A 168 -19.31 5.56 5.46
C TYR A 168 -18.01 5.32 6.23
N ALA A 169 -17.54 6.31 7.00
CA ALA A 169 -16.34 6.17 7.81
C ALA A 169 -16.54 5.17 8.96
N ASP A 170 -17.71 5.19 9.63
CA ASP A 170 -18.03 4.22 10.68
C ASP A 170 -18.15 2.80 10.13
N ARG A 171 -18.70 2.63 8.93
CA ARG A 171 -18.73 1.32 8.27
C ARG A 171 -17.32 0.82 7.94
N GLN A 172 -16.43 1.67 7.41
CA GLN A 172 -15.03 1.31 7.19
C GLN A 172 -14.32 0.90 8.49
N ARG A 173 -14.53 1.66 9.58
CA ARG A 173 -13.96 1.32 10.90
C ARG A 173 -14.44 -0.03 11.43
N ARG A 174 -15.73 -0.36 11.25
CA ARG A 174 -16.30 -1.66 11.63
C ARG A 174 -15.69 -2.80 10.80
N GLY A 175 -15.57 -2.63 9.48
CA GLY A 175 -14.93 -3.63 8.62
C GLY A 175 -13.45 -3.85 8.99
N LEU A 176 -12.73 -2.77 9.29
CA LEU A 176 -11.33 -2.84 9.71
C LEU A 176 -11.15 -3.46 11.11
N ALA A 177 -12.13 -3.27 12.01
CA ALA A 177 -12.11 -3.88 13.34
C ALA A 177 -12.11 -5.42 13.28
N ILE A 178 -12.73 -6.03 12.25
CA ILE A 178 -12.68 -7.49 12.05
C ILE A 178 -11.23 -7.99 11.95
N PHE A 179 -10.39 -7.31 11.17
CA PHE A 179 -8.97 -7.66 11.06
C PHE A 179 -8.21 -7.39 12.36
N ALA A 180 -8.50 -6.25 13.01
CA ALA A 180 -7.89 -5.90 14.28
C ALA A 180 -8.13 -6.98 15.34
N GLU A 181 -9.37 -7.42 15.49
CA GLU A 181 -9.78 -8.41 16.48
C GLU A 181 -9.30 -9.82 16.11
N ARG A 182 -9.50 -10.23 14.85
CA ARG A 182 -9.17 -11.59 14.39
C ARG A 182 -7.68 -11.90 14.48
N PHE A 183 -6.84 -10.93 14.11
CA PHE A 183 -5.39 -11.13 14.01
C PHE A 183 -4.61 -10.51 15.19
N GLY A 184 -5.30 -9.79 16.07
CA GLY A 184 -4.70 -9.07 17.19
C GLY A 184 -3.84 -7.90 16.75
N LEU A 185 -4.29 -7.14 15.74
CA LEU A 185 -3.57 -5.97 15.23
C LEU A 185 -3.87 -4.74 16.10
N SER A 186 -2.81 -4.06 16.49
CA SER A 186 -2.84 -2.74 17.11
C SER A 186 -1.72 -1.92 16.49
N LEU A 187 -1.92 -0.61 16.39
CA LEU A 187 -0.86 0.30 15.97
C LEU A 187 -1.13 1.66 16.58
N PRO A 188 -0.19 2.26 17.35
CA PRO A 188 -0.37 3.60 17.87
C PRO A 188 -0.46 4.62 16.73
N ARG A 189 -1.33 5.62 16.87
CA ARG A 189 -1.42 6.69 15.87
C ARG A 189 -0.13 7.53 15.77
N SER A 190 0.62 7.62 16.86
CA SER A 190 1.92 8.31 16.94
C SER A 190 2.96 7.73 15.97
N VAL A 191 2.89 6.43 15.66
CA VAL A 191 3.78 5.78 14.68
C VAL A 191 3.67 6.42 13.29
N LEU A 192 2.46 6.82 12.88
CA LEU A 192 2.30 7.45 11.59
C LEU A 192 3.00 8.80 11.58
N ALA A 193 2.68 9.72 12.50
CA ALA A 193 3.08 11.11 12.38
C ALA A 193 4.36 11.50 13.17
N GLU A 194 4.51 11.00 14.39
CA GLU A 194 5.40 11.59 15.40
C GLU A 194 6.68 10.77 15.63
N GLU A 195 6.59 9.44 15.53
CA GLU A 195 7.72 8.58 15.92
C GLU A 195 8.77 8.48 14.81
N PRO A 196 10.05 8.76 15.10
CA PRO A 196 11.11 8.52 14.14
C PRO A 196 11.38 7.01 14.05
N LEU A 197 11.20 6.44 12.85
CA LEU A 197 11.32 5.01 12.58
C LEU A 197 12.44 4.73 11.57
N PRO A 198 13.19 3.61 11.69
CA PRO A 198 14.15 3.18 10.68
C PRO A 198 13.56 3.19 9.27
N VAL A 199 14.33 3.73 8.32
CA VAL A 199 13.91 3.88 6.92
C VAL A 199 14.76 3.00 6.02
N TYR A 200 14.12 2.31 5.08
CA TYR A 200 14.81 1.50 4.07
C TYR A 200 14.30 1.81 2.68
N ALA A 201 15.19 1.90 1.70
CA ALA A 201 14.80 1.93 0.30
C ALA A 201 14.47 0.52 -0.19
N ILE A 202 13.28 0.34 -0.77
CA ILE A 202 12.76 -0.93 -1.28
C ILE A 202 12.62 -0.96 -2.81
N ALA A 203 12.74 0.20 -3.47
CA ALA A 203 12.84 0.32 -4.92
C ALA A 203 13.67 1.56 -5.31
N GLY A 204 14.30 1.52 -6.48
CA GLY A 204 15.07 2.64 -7.03
C GLY A 204 16.46 2.85 -6.41
N SER A 205 16.88 2.02 -5.45
CA SER A 205 18.16 2.13 -4.75
C SER A 205 19.19 1.03 -5.08
N PRO A 206 20.47 1.39 -5.25
CA PRO A 206 20.95 2.75 -5.46
C PRO A 206 20.49 3.22 -6.85
N ALA A 207 20.24 4.51 -6.97
CA ALA A 207 20.01 5.10 -8.28
C ALA A 207 21.28 4.93 -9.14
N PRO A 208 21.15 4.51 -10.41
CA PRO A 208 22.31 4.20 -11.26
C PRO A 208 23.20 5.44 -11.53
N ASP A 209 22.60 6.62 -11.50
CA ASP A 209 23.20 7.93 -11.72
C ASP A 209 23.42 8.70 -10.40
N PHE A 210 23.41 8.01 -9.26
CA PHE A 210 23.49 8.64 -7.94
C PHE A 210 24.73 9.54 -7.81
N GLU A 211 25.91 9.02 -8.15
CA GLU A 211 27.19 9.75 -8.01
C GLU A 211 27.24 10.96 -8.96
N GLU A 212 26.74 10.80 -10.18
CA GLU A 212 26.71 11.85 -11.19
C GLU A 212 25.80 13.01 -10.78
N ILE A 213 24.56 12.70 -10.39
CA ILE A 213 23.59 13.72 -9.96
C ILE A 213 24.02 14.35 -8.63
N SER A 214 24.63 13.59 -7.72
CA SER A 214 25.18 14.14 -6.47
C SER A 214 26.32 15.13 -6.72
N ALA A 215 27.25 14.79 -7.62
CA ALA A 215 28.33 15.69 -8.01
C ALA A 215 27.81 16.96 -8.69
N TRP A 216 26.83 16.83 -9.59
CA TRP A 216 26.17 17.98 -10.21
C TRP A 216 25.44 18.84 -9.17
N ALA A 217 24.74 18.23 -8.21
CA ALA A 217 24.03 18.94 -7.15
C ALA A 217 25.01 19.77 -6.30
N ALA A 218 26.13 19.17 -5.88
CA ALA A 218 27.19 19.86 -5.15
C ALA A 218 27.76 21.06 -5.92
N ALA A 219 28.07 20.87 -7.21
CA ALA A 219 28.64 21.91 -8.06
C ALA A 219 27.68 23.09 -8.31
N ASN A 220 26.37 22.85 -8.23
CA ASN A 220 25.33 23.83 -8.52
C ASN A 220 24.60 24.34 -7.26
N GLY A 221 25.12 24.05 -6.06
CA GLY A 221 24.55 24.50 -4.79
C GLY A 221 23.12 23.96 -4.53
N ARG A 222 22.81 22.76 -5.04
CA ARG A 222 21.54 22.08 -4.80
C ARG A 222 21.63 21.20 -3.55
N PRO A 223 20.51 20.91 -2.86
CA PRO A 223 20.48 19.93 -1.78
C PRO A 223 21.02 18.58 -2.25
N LEU A 224 21.86 17.96 -1.42
CA LEU A 224 22.40 16.63 -1.70
C LEU A 224 21.36 15.56 -1.39
N PRO A 225 21.27 14.50 -2.22
CA PRO A 225 20.41 13.36 -1.91
C PRO A 225 20.92 12.59 -0.68
N ASP A 226 20.03 11.82 -0.05
CA ASP A 226 20.40 11.00 1.12
C ASP A 226 21.40 9.90 0.74
N GLU A 227 22.60 9.97 1.33
CA GLU A 227 23.71 9.07 1.02
C GLU A 227 23.47 7.62 1.46
N ARG A 228 22.62 7.40 2.46
CA ARG A 228 22.32 6.05 2.97
C ARG A 228 21.24 5.38 2.13
N LEU A 229 20.18 6.11 1.78
CA LEU A 229 19.12 5.60 0.91
C LEU A 229 19.60 5.45 -0.54
N ARG A 230 20.56 6.28 -0.97
CA ARG A 230 21.09 6.31 -2.34
C ARG A 230 19.99 6.48 -3.40
N LEU A 231 18.94 7.23 -3.05
CA LEU A 231 17.84 7.62 -3.93
C LEU A 231 18.06 9.04 -4.42
N ILE A 232 17.50 9.38 -5.59
CA ILE A 232 17.52 10.74 -6.12
C ILE A 232 16.11 11.35 -6.00
N PRO A 233 15.94 12.44 -5.23
CA PRO A 233 14.68 13.17 -5.16
C PRO A 233 14.16 13.57 -6.54
N ALA A 234 12.85 13.43 -6.77
CA ALA A 234 12.27 13.61 -8.11
C ALA A 234 12.51 15.02 -8.67
N ARG A 235 12.48 16.07 -7.84
CA ARG A 235 12.79 17.43 -8.30
C ARG A 235 14.26 17.61 -8.63
N LEU A 236 15.16 17.00 -7.86
CA LEU A 236 16.60 17.08 -8.13
C LEU A 236 16.92 16.44 -9.48
N ARG A 237 16.31 15.28 -9.78
CA ARG A 237 16.39 14.62 -11.08
C ARG A 237 15.89 15.54 -12.20
N LYS A 238 14.70 16.13 -12.05
CA LYS A 238 14.14 17.07 -13.05
C LYS A 238 15.03 18.29 -13.27
N ASP A 239 15.60 18.84 -12.20
CA ASP A 239 16.51 19.99 -12.27
C ASP A 239 17.82 19.62 -12.98
N TYR A 240 18.36 18.42 -12.73
CA TYR A 240 19.52 17.86 -13.43
C TYR A 240 19.23 17.68 -14.93
N GLU A 241 18.18 16.93 -15.26
CA GLU A 241 17.79 16.65 -16.65
C GLU A 241 17.53 17.94 -17.43
N ARG A 242 16.80 18.90 -16.85
CA ARG A 242 16.57 20.21 -17.50
C ARG A 242 17.85 20.96 -17.80
N ALA A 243 18.91 20.76 -17.01
CA ALA A 243 20.19 21.44 -17.18
C ALA A 243 21.15 20.70 -18.14
N THR A 244 21.06 19.37 -18.23
CA THR A 244 22.02 18.54 -18.96
C THR A 244 21.48 17.89 -20.22
N ASP A 245 20.15 17.82 -20.39
CA ASP A 245 19.49 17.26 -21.57
C ASP A 245 19.05 18.38 -22.54
N PRO A 246 19.72 18.54 -23.70
CA PRO A 246 19.37 19.57 -24.68
C PRO A 246 17.98 19.35 -25.31
N GLN A 247 17.46 18.13 -25.29
CA GLN A 247 16.16 17.76 -25.87
C GLN A 247 15.04 17.71 -24.84
N TRP A 248 15.29 18.19 -23.62
CA TRP A 248 14.35 18.07 -22.50
C TRP A 248 12.98 18.69 -22.82
N TRP A 249 12.99 19.86 -23.47
CA TRP A 249 11.77 20.57 -23.88
C TRP A 249 10.97 19.82 -24.96
N ASP A 250 11.66 19.13 -25.86
CA ASP A 250 11.02 18.35 -26.93
C ASP A 250 10.36 17.07 -26.39
N ARG A 251 10.92 16.48 -25.33
CA ARG A 251 10.36 15.28 -24.66
C ARG A 251 9.16 15.57 -23.76
N GLN A 252 9.11 16.73 -23.12
CA GLN A 252 7.96 17.13 -22.29
C GLN A 252 6.77 17.60 -23.14
N ALA A 253 7.00 18.03 -24.38
CA ALA A 253 5.96 18.35 -25.34
C ALA A 253 5.39 17.07 -25.98
N GLY A 254 4.76 16.21 -25.18
CA GLY A 254 3.96 15.10 -25.70
C GLY A 254 2.82 15.59 -26.62
N PRO A 255 2.32 14.78 -27.56
CA PRO A 255 1.29 15.23 -28.49
C PRO A 255 0.02 15.63 -27.75
N LEU A 256 -0.50 16.82 -28.03
CA LEU A 256 -1.84 17.25 -27.61
C LEU A 256 -2.92 16.49 -28.40
N THR A 257 -2.97 15.17 -28.36
CA THR A 257 -4.04 14.38 -29.00
C THR A 257 -4.16 12.95 -28.45
N GLY A 258 -5.38 12.60 -28.00
CA GLY A 258 -5.89 11.23 -28.02
C GLY A 258 -6.08 10.58 -26.65
N GLY A 259 -7.33 10.54 -26.17
CA GLY A 259 -7.72 9.74 -25.02
C GLY A 259 -7.39 8.26 -25.24
N VAL A 260 -6.70 7.65 -24.28
CA VAL A 260 -6.43 6.22 -24.24
C VAL A 260 -7.02 5.67 -22.95
N GLY A 261 -8.09 4.89 -23.11
CA GLY A 261 -8.74 4.20 -22.00
C GLY A 261 -7.79 3.22 -21.33
N TRP A 262 -7.69 3.31 -20.01
CA TRP A 262 -6.97 2.35 -19.20
C TRP A 262 -7.73 1.02 -19.16
N ARG A 263 -7.22 0.01 -19.88
CA ARG A 263 -7.39 -1.39 -19.48
C ARG A 263 -6.14 -1.80 -18.73
N VAL A 264 -6.17 -1.62 -17.41
CA VAL A 264 -5.24 -2.37 -16.53
C VAL A 264 -5.72 -3.80 -16.51
N GLY A 265 -4.86 -4.72 -16.94
CA GLY A 265 -5.12 -6.14 -16.96
C GLY A 265 -5.21 -6.71 -15.55
N LEU A 266 -6.43 -6.89 -15.05
CA LEU A 266 -6.76 -7.95 -14.10
C LEU A 266 -6.61 -9.28 -14.85
N SER A 267 -5.37 -9.76 -14.98
CA SER A 267 -5.08 -11.09 -15.50
C SER A 267 -4.62 -11.98 -14.36
N LYS A 268 -5.48 -12.96 -14.06
CA LYS A 268 -5.35 -14.08 -13.10
C LYS A 268 -5.89 -13.86 -11.68
N LEU A 269 -7.17 -13.52 -11.59
CA LEU A 269 -8.03 -14.16 -10.60
C LEU A 269 -8.58 -15.43 -11.27
N HIS A 270 -8.26 -16.62 -10.75
CA HIS A 270 -8.88 -17.87 -11.18
C HIS A 270 -10.33 -17.90 -10.69
N THR A 271 -11.25 -17.47 -11.54
CA THR A 271 -12.69 -17.53 -11.30
C THR A 271 -13.19 -18.94 -11.58
N GLY A 272 -13.26 -19.77 -10.53
CA GLY A 272 -14.08 -20.98 -10.51
C GLY A 272 -15.43 -20.68 -9.86
N ALA A 273 -16.23 -19.78 -10.43
CA ALA A 273 -17.61 -19.57 -9.99
C ALA A 273 -18.52 -20.52 -10.77
N VAL A 274 -19.01 -21.57 -10.11
CA VAL A 274 -20.09 -22.42 -10.61
C VAL A 274 -21.38 -21.63 -10.46
N PHE A 275 -21.92 -21.12 -11.57
CA PHE A 275 -23.29 -20.64 -11.62
C PHE A 275 -24.23 -21.85 -11.63
N LEU A 276 -25.00 -22.05 -10.57
CA LEU A 276 -26.23 -22.84 -10.65
C LEU A 276 -27.27 -22.00 -11.39
N SER A 277 -27.63 -22.45 -12.59
CA SER A 277 -28.75 -21.93 -13.37
C SER A 277 -30.06 -22.36 -12.71
N ASP A 278 -30.94 -21.40 -12.42
CA ASP A 278 -32.33 -21.65 -12.04
C ASP A 278 -33.18 -21.69 -13.33
N PRO A 279 -33.81 -22.83 -13.69
CA PRO A 279 -34.68 -22.93 -14.84
C PRO A 279 -36.13 -22.85 -14.36
N ASP A 280 -36.79 -21.70 -14.54
CA ASP A 280 -38.24 -21.63 -14.78
C ASP A 280 -38.70 -20.18 -14.92
N ARG A 281 -38.63 -19.68 -16.16
CA ARG A 281 -39.57 -18.68 -16.67
C ARG A 281 -39.72 -18.91 -18.16
N ASP A 282 -40.70 -19.74 -18.50
CA ASP A 282 -41.56 -19.58 -19.67
C ASP A 282 -42.69 -20.60 -19.59
N THR A 283 -43.90 -20.13 -19.29
CA THR A 283 -45.17 -20.69 -19.81
C THR A 283 -46.30 -19.69 -19.55
N GLU A 284 -46.56 -18.92 -20.61
CA GLU A 284 -47.87 -18.52 -21.18
C GLU A 284 -49.03 -18.06 -20.29
N GLY A 285 -49.58 -16.89 -20.65
CA GLY A 285 -50.86 -16.35 -20.22
C GLY A 285 -51.00 -14.87 -20.57
#